data_AF-H9FI95-F1
#
_entry.id   AF-H9FI95-F1
#
_cell.length_a   1.000
_cell.length_b   1.000
_cell.length_c   1.000
_cell.angle_alpha   90.00
_cell.angle_beta   90.00
_cell.angle_gamma   90.00
#
_symmetry.space_group_name_H-M   'P 1'
#
loop_
_entity.id
_entity.type
_entity.pdbx_description
1 polymer ?
#
loop_
_entity_poly.entity_id
_entity_poly.type
_entity_poly.pdbx_seq_one_letter_code
_entity_poly.pdbx_strand_id
1 'polypeptide(L)'
;QIKDKKLPLGFTFSFPCHQTKLDESFLVSWTKGFKSSGVEGRDVVTLIRKAIQRRGDFDIDIVAVVNDTVGTMMTCGYDDHNCEIGLIVGTGSNACYMEEMRHIDMVEGDEGRMCINMEWG
;
A
#
# COMPACT_ATOMS: atom_id res chain seq x y z
N GLN A 1 4.54 24.93 14.21
CA GLN A 1 5.37 23.85 14.80
C GLN A 1 4.76 22.51 14.40
N ILE A 2 5.50 21.72 13.62
CA ILE A 2 5.08 20.36 13.19
C ILE A 2 5.69 19.28 14.11
N LYS A 3 6.80 19.60 14.79
CA LYS A 3 7.56 18.65 15.63
C LYS A 3 6.80 18.16 16.88
N ASP A 4 5.83 18.94 17.37
CA ASP A 4 5.07 18.62 18.58
C ASP A 4 3.73 17.93 18.28
N LYS A 5 3.54 17.45 17.04
CA LYS A 5 2.30 16.79 16.59
C LYS A 5 2.61 15.40 16.06
N LYS A 6 1.73 14.45 16.38
CA LYS A 6 1.70 13.14 15.71
C LYS A 6 1.13 13.30 14.30
N LEU A 7 1.94 13.01 13.28
CA LEU A 7 1.57 13.21 11.88
C LEU A 7 1.09 11.91 11.24
N PRO A 8 -0.12 11.86 10.66
CA PRO A 8 -0.57 10.70 9.90
C PRO A 8 0.22 10.60 8.58
N LEU A 9 0.65 9.39 8.24
CA LEU A 9 1.40 9.10 7.02
C LEU A 9 0.77 7.88 6.31
N GLY A 10 0.42 8.07 5.04
CA GLY A 10 0.19 6.98 4.08
C GLY A 10 1.51 6.60 3.41
N PHE A 11 1.85 5.32 3.44
CA PHE A 11 3.09 4.80 2.88
C PHE A 11 2.80 4.10 1.54
N THR A 12 3.02 4.79 0.43
CA THR A 12 2.99 4.14 -0.88
C THR A 12 4.22 3.26 -1.05
N PHE A 13 4.02 1.94 -1.10
CA PHE A 13 5.06 0.94 -1.22
C PHE A 13 4.77 0.00 -2.39
N SER A 14 5.35 0.33 -3.55
CA SER A 14 5.01 -0.23 -4.86
C SER A 14 5.72 -1.56 -5.16
N PHE A 15 5.54 -2.53 -4.27
CA PHE A 15 6.08 -3.88 -4.41
C PHE A 15 5.01 -4.92 -4.06
N PRO A 16 5.15 -6.16 -4.57
CA PRO A 16 4.25 -7.24 -4.21
C PRO A 16 4.27 -7.47 -2.69
N CYS A 17 3.10 -7.33 -2.08
CA CYS A 17 2.93 -7.43 -0.63
C CYS A 17 1.73 -8.29 -0.28
N HIS A 18 1.85 -9.06 0.80
CA HIS A 18 0.72 -9.67 1.46
C HIS A 18 0.24 -8.73 2.56
N GLN A 19 -0.96 -8.17 2.39
CA GLN A 19 -1.52 -7.19 3.31
C GLN A 19 -2.63 -7.85 4.13
N THR A 20 -2.49 -7.82 5.45
CA THR A 20 -3.47 -8.39 6.41
C THR A 20 -4.36 -7.31 7.01
N LYS A 21 -3.87 -6.05 7.06
CA LYS A 21 -4.57 -4.85 7.54
C LYS A 21 -4.07 -3.63 6.77
N LEU A 22 -4.76 -2.49 6.88
CA LEU A 22 -4.33 -1.25 6.23
C LEU A 22 -2.93 -0.79 6.62
N ASP A 23 -2.48 -1.07 7.85
CA ASP A 23 -1.16 -0.68 8.36
C ASP A 23 -0.22 -1.87 8.62
N GLU A 24 -0.45 -3.01 7.96
CA GLU A 24 0.35 -4.23 8.11
C GLU A 24 0.57 -4.89 6.75
N SER A 25 1.82 -4.93 6.28
CA SER A 25 2.11 -5.39 4.91
C SER A 25 3.47 -6.07 4.80
N PHE A 26 3.46 -7.32 4.38
CA PHE A 26 4.64 -8.17 4.30
C PHE A 26 5.16 -8.20 2.86
N LEU A 27 6.40 -7.77 2.64
CA LEU A 27 7.03 -7.85 1.33
C LEU A 27 7.12 -9.31 0.88
N VAL A 28 6.56 -9.65 -0.27
CA VAL A 28 6.65 -11.00 -0.86
C VAL A 28 8.00 -11.18 -1.54
N SER A 29 8.33 -10.28 -2.46
CA SER A 29 9.59 -10.29 -3.20
C SER A 29 9.94 -8.90 -3.72
N TRP A 30 11.23 -8.61 -3.87
CA TRP A 30 11.65 -7.40 -4.55
C TRP A 30 11.46 -7.51 -6.06
N THR A 31 10.99 -6.42 -6.66
CA THR A 31 10.89 -6.24 -8.12
C THR A 31 11.70 -5.02 -8.55
N LYS A 32 11.65 -4.64 -9.83
CA LYS A 32 12.21 -3.37 -10.34
C LYS A 32 13.72 -3.20 -10.06
N GLY A 33 14.46 -4.32 -9.93
CA GLY A 33 15.91 -4.32 -9.68
C GLY A 33 16.34 -4.10 -8.21
N PHE A 34 15.40 -3.94 -7.27
CA PHE A 34 15.70 -3.83 -5.84
C PHE A 34 16.13 -5.18 -5.26
N LYS A 35 17.05 -5.18 -4.28
CA LYS A 35 17.60 -6.41 -3.66
C LYS A 35 18.04 -6.20 -2.19
N SER A 36 17.32 -5.38 -1.43
CA SER A 36 17.71 -5.12 -0.03
C SER A 36 17.50 -6.34 0.85
N SER A 37 18.57 -6.82 1.48
CA SER A 37 18.54 -8.02 2.32
C SER A 37 17.73 -7.81 3.60
N GLY A 38 17.01 -8.85 4.04
CA GLY A 38 16.31 -8.84 5.33
C GLY A 38 14.98 -8.08 5.36
N VAL A 39 14.38 -7.87 4.18
CA VAL A 39 13.06 -7.21 4.03
C VAL A 39 11.99 -8.17 3.52
N GLU A 40 12.33 -9.08 2.60
CA GLU A 40 11.39 -10.10 2.12
C GLU A 40 10.88 -10.97 3.28
N GLY A 41 9.57 -11.22 3.32
CA GLY A 41 8.86 -11.88 4.42
C GLY A 41 8.68 -11.04 5.68
N ARG A 42 9.03 -9.74 5.68
CA ARG A 42 8.93 -8.85 6.85
C ARG A 42 7.88 -7.78 6.64
N ASP A 43 7.23 -7.38 7.74
CA ASP A 43 6.31 -6.25 7.74
C ASP A 43 7.07 -4.93 7.50
N VAL A 44 6.83 -4.33 6.35
CA VAL A 44 7.50 -3.10 5.93
C VAL A 44 7.10 -1.91 6.80
N VAL A 45 5.89 -1.90 7.35
CA VAL A 45 5.40 -0.85 8.24
C VAL A 45 6.20 -0.84 9.55
N THR A 46 6.41 -2.02 10.15
CA THR A 46 7.31 -2.16 11.31
C THR A 46 8.74 -1.70 10.99
N LEU A 47 9.26 -1.99 9.81
CA LEU A 47 10.62 -1.60 9.42
C LEU A 47 10.77 -0.08 9.33
N ILE A 48 9.83 0.62 8.68
CA ILE A 48 9.87 2.09 8.58
C ILE A 48 9.56 2.76 9.93
N ARG A 49 8.64 2.22 10.75
CA ARG A 49 8.39 2.71 12.14
C ARG A 49 9.68 2.67 12.97
N LYS A 50 10.42 1.57 12.94
CA LYS A 50 11.73 1.45 13.60
C LYS A 50 12.75 2.45 13.07
N ALA A 51 12.76 2.72 11.76
CA ALA A 51 13.66 3.70 11.16
C ALA A 51 13.35 5.13 11.61
N ILE A 52 12.07 5.50 11.68
CA ILE A 52 11.60 6.80 12.20
C ILE A 52 11.97 6.95 13.68
N GLN A 53 11.72 5.93 14.50
CA GLN A 53 12.07 5.93 15.92
C GLN A 53 13.58 6.12 16.15
N ARG A 54 14.44 5.45 15.35
CA ARG A 54 15.90 5.64 15.43
C ARG A 54 16.35 7.06 15.11
N ARG A 55 15.61 7.76 14.23
CA ARG A 55 15.91 9.15 13.84
C ARG A 55 15.49 10.15 14.93
N GLY A 56 14.33 9.92 15.56
CA GLY A 56 13.91 10.59 16.79
C GLY A 56 13.51 12.07 16.67
N ASP A 57 13.35 12.60 15.46
CA ASP A 57 13.04 14.02 15.22
C ASP A 57 11.57 14.32 14.88
N PHE A 58 10.76 13.28 14.62
CA PHE A 58 9.33 13.38 14.31
C PHE A 58 8.51 12.25 14.95
N ASP A 59 7.30 12.57 15.39
CA ASP A 59 6.28 11.59 15.77
C ASP A 59 5.35 11.33 14.57
N ILE A 60 5.43 10.13 14.01
CA ILE A 60 4.73 9.74 12.77
C ILE A 60 3.84 8.53 13.06
N ASP A 61 2.58 8.64 12.69
CA ASP A 61 1.60 7.56 12.69
C ASP A 61 1.45 7.00 11.28
N ILE A 62 1.93 5.78 11.04
CA ILE A 62 1.69 5.13 9.74
C ILE A 62 0.31 4.51 9.79
N VAL A 63 -0.63 5.14 9.08
CA VAL A 63 -2.06 4.79 9.11
C VAL A 63 -2.47 3.88 7.97
N ALA A 64 -1.69 3.86 6.88
CA ALA A 64 -1.95 3.02 5.73
C ALA A 64 -0.66 2.71 4.97
N VAL A 65 -0.60 1.54 4.35
CA VAL A 65 0.32 1.17 3.29
C VAL A 65 -0.49 0.87 2.04
N VAL A 66 -0.06 1.40 0.89
CA VAL A 66 -0.80 1.29 -0.37
C VAL A 66 0.14 1.00 -1.53
N ASN A 67 -0.34 0.31 -2.55
CA ASN A 67 0.37 0.19 -3.83
C ASN A 67 0.25 1.50 -4.64
N ASP A 68 1.15 1.73 -5.60
CA ASP A 68 1.10 2.91 -6.48
C ASP A 68 -0.14 2.93 -7.36
N THR A 69 -0.57 1.79 -7.89
CA THR A 69 -1.81 1.70 -8.68
C THR A 69 -3.03 2.13 -7.85
N VAL A 70 -3.13 1.64 -6.61
CA VAL A 70 -4.21 2.00 -5.66
C VAL A 70 -4.16 3.48 -5.32
N GLY A 71 -2.98 4.03 -5.02
CA GLY A 71 -2.82 5.46 -4.78
C GLY A 71 -3.21 6.31 -6.00
N THR A 72 -2.89 5.84 -7.20
CA THR A 72 -3.24 6.50 -8.47
C THR A 72 -4.75 6.51 -8.68
N MET A 73 -5.41 5.36 -8.50
CA MET A 73 -6.87 5.25 -8.59
C MET A 73 -7.55 6.17 -7.57
N MET A 74 -7.13 6.12 -6.30
CA MET A 74 -7.72 6.93 -5.22
C MET A 74 -7.53 8.44 -5.44
N THR A 75 -6.41 8.85 -6.04
CA THR A 75 -6.17 10.26 -6.36
C THR A 75 -7.13 10.75 -7.44
N CYS A 76 -7.35 9.96 -8.50
CA CYS A 76 -8.34 10.28 -9.53
C CYS A 76 -9.78 10.18 -9.00
N GLY A 77 -10.05 9.14 -8.21
CA GLY A 77 -11.32 8.86 -7.55
C GLY A 77 -11.79 9.95 -6.59
N TYR A 78 -10.87 10.77 -6.07
CA TYR A 78 -11.20 11.93 -5.25
C TYR A 78 -12.00 12.98 -6.03
N ASP A 79 -11.66 13.21 -7.29
CA ASP A 79 -12.32 14.19 -8.17
C ASP A 79 -13.44 13.53 -9.01
N ASP A 80 -13.20 12.34 -9.55
CA ASP A 80 -14.15 11.56 -10.35
C ASP A 80 -14.53 10.25 -9.66
N HIS A 81 -15.73 10.21 -9.09
CA HIS A 81 -16.24 9.06 -8.35
C HIS A 81 -16.51 7.83 -9.25
N ASN A 82 -16.42 7.96 -10.58
CA ASN A 82 -16.50 6.83 -11.52
C ASN A 82 -15.14 6.16 -11.77
N CYS A 83 -14.04 6.70 -11.21
CA CYS A 83 -12.73 6.10 -11.38
C CYS A 83 -12.58 4.85 -10.51
N GLU A 84 -12.71 3.68 -11.14
CA GLU A 84 -12.66 2.38 -10.47
C GLU A 84 -11.46 1.52 -10.88
N ILE A 85 -10.53 2.08 -11.68
CA ILE A 85 -9.32 1.41 -12.17
C ILE A 85 -8.12 2.35 -12.04
N GLY A 86 -7.03 1.83 -11.49
CA GLY A 86 -5.71 2.46 -11.51
C GLY A 86 -4.76 1.68 -12.40
N LEU A 87 -3.98 2.37 -13.23
CA LEU A 87 -3.03 1.75 -14.15
C LEU A 87 -1.68 2.48 -14.07
N ILE A 88 -0.61 1.72 -13.89
CA ILE A 88 0.76 2.21 -14.00
C ILE A 88 1.41 1.58 -15.22
N VAL A 89 1.92 2.42 -16.12
CA VAL A 89 2.73 2.01 -17.27
C VAL A 89 4.04 2.79 -17.24
N GLY A 90 5.10 2.16 -16.75
CA GLY A 90 6.42 2.77 -16.61
C GLY A 90 7.53 1.72 -16.57
N THR A 91 8.47 1.84 -15.63
CA THR A 91 9.55 0.84 -15.42
C THR A 91 9.00 -0.57 -15.18
N GLY A 92 7.80 -0.67 -14.59
CA GLY A 92 6.98 -1.87 -14.58
C GLY A 92 5.57 -1.52 -15.04
N SER A 93 4.75 -2.55 -15.26
CA SER A 93 3.32 -2.41 -15.53
C SER A 93 2.54 -3.04 -14.39
N ASN A 94 1.53 -2.36 -13.86
CA ASN A 94 0.60 -2.92 -12.88
C ASN A 94 -0.78 -2.25 -12.99
N ALA A 95 -1.83 -2.93 -12.52
CA ALA A 95 -3.17 -2.38 -12.41
C ALA A 95 -3.84 -2.73 -11.08
N CYS A 96 -4.78 -1.88 -10.65
CA CYS A 96 -5.74 -2.18 -9.59
C CYS A 96 -7.15 -1.82 -10.03
N TYR A 97 -8.15 -2.39 -9.37
CA TYR A 97 -9.56 -2.05 -9.62
C TYR A 97 -10.43 -2.30 -8.39
N MET A 98 -11.66 -1.77 -8.38
CA MET A 98 -12.66 -2.03 -7.34
C MET A 98 -13.49 -3.28 -7.67
N GLU A 99 -13.31 -4.34 -6.89
CA GLU A 99 -14.04 -5.61 -7.00
C GLU A 99 -15.14 -5.71 -5.94
N GLU A 100 -16.21 -6.45 -6.23
CA GLU A 100 -17.24 -6.80 -5.26
C GLU A 100 -16.75 -7.90 -4.31
N MET A 101 -17.00 -7.73 -3.01
CA MET A 101 -16.51 -8.65 -1.97
C MET A 101 -16.93 -10.10 -2.22
N ARG A 102 -18.14 -10.33 -2.76
CA ARG A 102 -18.65 -11.66 -3.13
C ARG A 102 -17.82 -12.42 -4.18
N HIS A 103 -16.89 -11.76 -4.89
CA HIS A 103 -15.97 -12.39 -5.83
C HIS A 103 -14.58 -12.64 -5.24
N ILE A 104 -14.36 -12.31 -3.96
CA ILE A 104 -13.06 -12.38 -3.28
C ILE A 104 -13.08 -13.50 -2.22
N ASP A 105 -12.84 -14.74 -2.65
CA ASP A 105 -12.87 -15.92 -1.76
C ASP A 105 -11.84 -15.88 -0.62
N MET A 106 -10.80 -15.04 -0.77
CA MET A 106 -9.66 -14.97 0.16
C MET A 106 -9.90 -14.05 1.36
N VAL A 107 -11.00 -13.31 1.39
CA VAL A 107 -11.35 -12.37 2.47
C VAL A 107 -12.73 -12.73 3.01
N GLU A 108 -12.89 -12.72 4.34
CA GLU A 108 -14.20 -12.97 4.95
C GLU A 108 -15.19 -11.83 4.67
N GLY A 109 -16.43 -12.20 4.31
CA GLY A 109 -17.52 -11.28 4.03
C GLY A 109 -17.85 -11.13 2.54
N ASP A 110 -19.10 -10.81 2.22
CA ASP A 110 -19.63 -10.71 0.86
C ASP A 110 -20.27 -9.33 0.55
N GLU A 111 -20.36 -8.45 1.55
CA GLU A 111 -20.93 -7.11 1.42
C GLU A 111 -19.88 -6.05 1.08
N GLY A 112 -20.23 -5.14 0.17
CA GLY A 112 -19.40 -4.00 -0.20
C GLY A 112 -18.38 -4.32 -1.30
N ARG A 113 -17.35 -3.47 -1.39
CA ARG A 113 -16.32 -3.54 -2.44
C ARG A 113 -14.94 -3.36 -1.84
N MET A 114 -13.96 -3.99 -2.46
CA MET A 114 -12.55 -3.92 -2.05
C MET A 114 -11.69 -3.63 -3.28
N CYS A 115 -10.66 -2.80 -3.08
CA CYS A 115 -9.67 -2.58 -4.12
C CYS A 115 -8.73 -3.79 -4.23
N ILE A 116 -8.61 -4.35 -5.43
CA ILE A 116 -7.69 -5.43 -5.77
C ILE A 116 -6.48 -4.83 -6.48
N ASN A 117 -5.31 -4.97 -5.87
CA ASN A 117 -4.03 -4.80 -6.54
C ASN A 117 -3.67 -6.10 -7.27
N MET A 118 -3.57 -6.06 -8.60
CA MET A 118 -3.40 -7.27 -9.42
C MET A 118 -1.97 -7.81 -9.40
N GLU A 119 -0.97 -6.93 -9.24
CA GLU A 119 0.46 -7.27 -9.44
C GLU A 119 0.68 -8.11 -10.71
N TRP A 120 0.13 -7.66 -11.85
CA TRP A 120 0.01 -8.46 -13.08
C TRP A 120 1.31 -8.59 -13.90
N GLY A 121 2.41 -7.99 -13.42
CA GLY A 121 3.61 -7.68 -14.19
C GLY A 121 4.83 -8.50 -13.80
#